data_AF-A0A931YLR2-F1
#
_entry.id   AF-A0A931YLR2-F1
#
_cell.length_a   1.000
_cell.length_b   1.000
_cell.length_c   1.000
_cell.angle_alpha   90.00
_cell.angle_beta   90.00
_cell.angle_gamma   90.00
#
_symmetry.space_group_name_H-M   'P 1'
#
loop_
_entity.id
_entity.type
_entity.pdbx_description
1 polymer ?
#
loop_
_entity_poly.entity_id
_entity_poly.type
_entity_poly.pdbx_seq_one_letter_code
_entity_poly.pdbx_strand_id
1 'polypeptide(L)'
;MSRVLKFFDKLEDRVRSFLSHYPILYAIVGGVTVVLFWRSVWELADQYKISPFWSLVFSVVVMMMTGVFVSFFIGDRIILTGLKHEKKLAEKTEDEVKEEEMILVHLANRLEKIERDIDIIRRKLL
;
A
#
# COMPACT_ATOMS: atom_id res chain seq x y z
N MET A 1 -7.63 -5.55 26.23
CA MET A 1 -8.68 -5.58 25.18
C MET A 1 -9.99 -6.09 25.78
N SER A 2 -11.06 -5.30 25.71
CA SER A 2 -12.38 -5.66 26.24
C SER A 2 -12.96 -6.91 25.55
N ARG A 3 -13.80 -7.66 26.26
CA ARG A 3 -14.43 -8.91 25.79
C ARG A 3 -15.28 -8.71 24.53
N VAL A 4 -15.82 -7.50 24.37
CA VAL A 4 -16.61 -7.06 23.22
C VAL A 4 -15.75 -6.95 21.97
N LEU A 5 -14.56 -6.33 22.05
CA LEU A 5 -13.67 -6.21 20.90
C LEU A 5 -13.25 -7.58 20.36
N LYS A 6 -12.94 -8.54 21.24
CA LYS A 6 -12.61 -9.93 20.85
C LYS A 6 -13.77 -10.67 20.17
N PHE A 7 -15.02 -10.32 20.50
CA PHE A 7 -16.20 -10.92 19.88
C PHE A 7 -16.36 -10.42 18.44
N PHE A 8 -16.25 -9.11 18.21
CA PHE A 8 -16.34 -8.52 16.88
C PHE A 8 -15.20 -8.99 15.97
N ASP A 9 -13.98 -9.04 16.49
CA ASP A 9 -12.79 -9.53 15.78
C ASP A 9 -12.97 -10.97 15.27
N LYS A 10 -13.44 -11.88 16.16
CA LYS A 10 -13.67 -13.29 15.80
C LYS A 10 -14.84 -13.49 14.82
N LEU A 11 -15.84 -12.59 14.87
CA LEU A 11 -16.97 -12.60 13.92
C LEU A 11 -16.49 -12.09 12.56
N GLU A 12 -15.73 -11.00 12.53
CA GLU A 12 -15.16 -10.42 11.32
C GLU A 12 -14.29 -11.44 10.59
N ASP A 13 -13.37 -12.10 11.27
CA ASP A 13 -12.49 -13.12 10.67
C ASP A 13 -13.28 -14.25 10.02
N ARG A 14 -14.36 -14.70 10.66
CA ARG A 14 -15.20 -15.78 10.15
C ARG A 14 -16.00 -15.34 8.92
N VAL A 15 -16.58 -14.15 8.96
CA VAL A 15 -17.34 -13.59 7.84
C VAL A 15 -16.41 -13.31 6.65
N ARG A 16 -15.22 -12.76 6.92
CA ARG A 16 -14.19 -12.47 5.91
C ARG A 16 -13.70 -13.75 5.22
N SER A 17 -13.42 -14.81 6.00
CA SER A 17 -13.02 -16.12 5.46
C SER A 17 -14.11 -16.79 4.63
N PHE A 18 -15.39 -16.65 5.02
CA PHE A 18 -16.51 -17.18 4.25
C PHE A 18 -16.75 -16.39 2.95
N LEU A 19 -16.70 -15.06 3.01
CA LEU A 19 -16.99 -14.20 1.85
C LEU A 19 -15.82 -14.06 0.87
N SER A 20 -14.58 -14.37 1.28
CA SER A 20 -13.43 -14.40 0.36
C SER A 20 -13.57 -15.45 -0.76
N HIS A 21 -14.41 -16.47 -0.55
CA HIS A 21 -14.73 -17.46 -1.57
C HIS A 21 -15.73 -16.94 -2.63
N TYR A 22 -16.41 -15.81 -2.37
CA TYR A 22 -17.41 -15.21 -3.26
C TYR A 22 -17.19 -13.69 -3.42
N PRO A 23 -16.10 -13.27 -4.09
CA PRO A 23 -15.70 -11.86 -4.18
C PRO A 23 -16.76 -10.94 -4.82
N ILE A 24 -17.54 -11.44 -5.78
CA ILE A 24 -18.59 -10.65 -6.46
C ILE A 24 -19.77 -10.38 -5.50
N LEU A 25 -20.25 -11.38 -4.79
CA LEU A 25 -21.34 -11.22 -3.81
C LEU A 25 -20.91 -10.31 -2.66
N TYR A 26 -19.66 -10.46 -2.21
CA TYR A 26 -19.06 -9.55 -1.24
C TYR A 26 -19.07 -8.10 -1.72
N ALA A 27 -18.67 -7.84 -2.96
CA ALA A 27 -18.68 -6.49 -3.52
C ALA A 27 -20.09 -5.91 -3.64
N ILE A 28 -21.09 -6.70 -4.01
CA ILE A 28 -22.50 -6.26 -4.08
C ILE A 28 -23.04 -5.92 -2.70
N VAL A 29 -22.90 -6.82 -1.72
CA VAL A 29 -23.38 -6.61 -0.36
C VAL A 29 -22.65 -5.43 0.29
N GLY A 30 -21.33 -5.34 0.10
CA GLY A 30 -20.52 -4.22 0.58
C GLY A 30 -20.97 -2.90 -0.03
N GLY A 31 -21.12 -2.84 -1.35
CA GLY A 31 -21.59 -1.64 -2.05
C GLY A 31 -22.97 -1.16 -1.59
N VAL A 32 -23.95 -2.08 -1.50
CA VAL A 32 -25.30 -1.76 -1.00
C VAL A 32 -25.24 -1.25 0.44
N THR A 33 -24.46 -1.89 1.30
CA THR A 33 -24.35 -1.50 2.71
C THR A 33 -23.70 -0.13 2.87
N VAL A 34 -22.66 0.19 2.09
CA VAL A 34 -22.03 1.52 2.11
C VAL A 34 -23.00 2.62 1.68
N VAL A 35 -23.79 2.37 0.63
CA VAL A 35 -24.81 3.34 0.16
C VAL A 35 -25.89 3.54 1.22
N LEU A 36 -26.41 2.46 1.82
CA LEU A 36 -27.40 2.53 2.89
C LEU A 36 -26.86 3.20 4.16
N PHE A 37 -25.59 2.97 4.48
CA PHE A 37 -24.93 3.62 5.61
C PHE A 37 -24.91 5.14 5.43
N TRP A 38 -24.43 5.63 4.29
CA TRP A 38 -24.39 7.07 4.04
C TRP A 38 -25.78 7.71 3.98
N ARG A 39 -26.75 7.01 3.36
CA ARG A 39 -28.16 7.40 3.40
C ARG A 39 -28.66 7.57 4.83
N SER A 40 -28.38 6.61 5.70
CA SER A 40 -28.81 6.62 7.10
C SER A 40 -28.21 7.80 7.88
N VAL A 41 -26.95 8.16 7.61
CA VAL A 41 -26.30 9.32 8.25
C VAL A 41 -27.03 10.63 7.90
N TRP A 42 -27.41 10.80 6.63
CA TRP A 42 -28.15 11.99 6.21
C TRP A 42 -29.58 12.00 6.78
N GLU A 43 -30.31 10.87 6.69
CA GLU A 43 -31.66 10.76 7.22
C GLU A 43 -31.72 10.99 8.74
N LEU A 44 -30.69 10.58 9.49
CA LEU A 44 -30.57 10.88 10.91
C LEU A 44 -30.43 12.39 11.14
N ALA A 45 -29.56 13.07 10.38
CA ALA A 45 -29.40 14.52 10.49
C ALA A 45 -30.71 15.27 10.22
N ASP A 46 -31.46 14.83 9.21
CA ASP A 46 -32.76 15.38 8.85
C ASP A 46 -33.84 15.09 9.92
N GLN A 47 -33.87 13.88 10.48
CA GLN A 47 -34.82 13.48 11.53
C GLN A 47 -34.66 14.32 12.80
N TYR A 48 -33.41 14.62 13.17
CA TYR A 48 -33.10 15.49 14.31
C TYR A 48 -33.16 16.99 13.96
N LYS A 49 -33.55 17.35 12.72
CA LYS A 49 -33.65 18.73 12.23
C LYS A 49 -32.38 19.54 12.50
N ILE A 50 -31.21 18.90 12.35
CA ILE A 50 -29.93 19.59 12.54
C ILE A 50 -29.80 20.60 11.41
N SER A 51 -29.70 21.89 11.77
CA SER A 51 -29.51 22.94 10.77
C SER A 51 -28.26 22.66 9.93
N PRO A 52 -28.32 22.84 8.60
CA PRO A 52 -27.17 22.61 7.71
C PRO A 52 -25.91 23.37 8.16
N PHE A 53 -26.09 24.57 8.72
CA PHE A 53 -25.00 25.38 9.23
C PHE A 53 -24.29 24.72 10.43
N TRP A 54 -25.06 24.22 11.40
CA TRP A 54 -24.51 23.54 12.57
C TRP A 54 -23.88 22.19 12.22
N SER A 55 -24.47 21.46 11.27
CA SER A 55 -23.90 20.22 10.74
C SER A 55 -22.52 20.46 10.10
N LEU A 56 -22.40 21.52 9.30
CA LEU A 56 -21.13 21.91 8.67
C LEU A 56 -20.09 22.31 9.72
N VAL A 57 -20.44 23.17 10.67
CA VAL A 57 -19.48 23.61 11.70
C VAL A 57 -19.02 22.44 12.57
N PHE A 58 -19.95 21.59 13.02
CA PHE A 58 -19.61 20.44 13.85
C PHE A 58 -18.75 19.42 13.10
N SER A 59 -19.10 19.09 11.85
CA SER A 59 -18.31 18.16 11.04
C SER A 59 -16.90 18.68 10.78
N VAL A 60 -16.73 19.95 10.43
CA VAL A 60 -15.40 20.55 10.22
C VAL A 60 -14.56 20.50 11.49
N VAL A 61 -15.11 20.90 12.64
CA VAL A 61 -14.39 20.90 13.92
C VAL A 61 -13.97 19.47 14.32
N VAL A 62 -14.87 18.49 14.22
CA VAL A 62 -14.57 17.09 14.53
C VAL A 62 -13.54 16.50 13.55
N MET A 63 -13.67 16.78 12.25
CA MET A 63 -12.71 16.30 11.25
C MET A 63 -11.32 16.92 11.43
N MET A 64 -11.23 18.17 11.88
CA MET A 64 -9.96 18.81 12.24
C MET A 64 -9.36 18.17 13.49
N MET A 65 -10.13 17.97 14.56
CA MET A 65 -9.65 17.35 15.80
C MET A 65 -9.17 15.92 15.62
N THR A 66 -9.86 15.14 14.79
CA THR A 66 -9.51 13.74 14.50
C THR A 66 -8.38 13.61 13.47
N GLY A 67 -7.97 14.69 12.81
CA GLY A 67 -7.00 14.67 11.72
C GLY A 67 -7.54 14.06 10.41
N VAL A 68 -8.80 13.62 10.39
CA VAL A 68 -9.46 13.03 9.21
C VAL A 68 -9.51 14.03 8.06
N PHE A 69 -9.69 15.32 8.35
CA PHE A 69 -9.68 16.36 7.32
C PHE A 69 -8.35 16.37 6.54
N VAL A 70 -7.23 16.34 7.25
CA VAL A 70 -5.89 16.33 6.61
C VAL A 70 -5.66 15.00 5.89
N SER A 71 -6.00 13.88 6.51
CA SER A 71 -5.80 12.55 5.90
C SER A 71 -6.61 12.37 4.61
N PHE A 72 -7.88 12.76 4.60
CA PHE A 72 -8.78 12.53 3.48
C PHE A 72 -8.50 13.49 2.31
N PHE A 73 -8.18 14.76 2.59
CA PHE A 73 -7.95 15.76 1.54
C PHE A 73 -6.51 15.82 1.03
N ILE A 74 -5.53 15.58 1.91
CA ILE A 74 -4.09 15.74 1.61
C ILE A 74 -3.37 14.39 1.70
N GLY A 75 -3.69 13.57 2.70
CA GLY A 75 -3.03 12.30 3.00
C GLY A 75 -3.08 11.27 1.87
N ASP A 76 -4.25 10.98 1.29
CA ASP A 76 -4.36 9.95 0.25
C ASP A 76 -3.49 10.25 -0.97
N ARG A 77 -3.39 11.52 -1.39
CA ARG A 77 -2.53 11.92 -2.50
C ARG A 77 -1.04 11.91 -2.13
N ILE A 78 -0.66 12.37 -0.93
CA ILE A 78 0.74 12.38 -0.48
C ILE A 78 1.26 10.96 -0.22
N ILE A 79 0.46 10.09 0.37
CA ILE A 79 0.83 8.69 0.63
C ILE A 79 0.95 7.94 -0.71
N LEU A 80 0.03 8.16 -1.65
CA LEU A 80 0.10 7.53 -2.96
C LEU A 80 1.31 8.02 -3.78
N THR A 81 1.65 9.32 -3.73
CA THR A 81 2.85 9.84 -4.39
C THR A 81 4.13 9.39 -3.71
N GLY A 82 4.15 9.29 -2.37
CA GLY A 82 5.25 8.72 -1.59
C GLY A 82 5.51 7.25 -1.94
N LEU A 83 4.49 6.40 -1.89
CA LEU A 83 4.57 4.98 -2.29
C LEU A 83 5.03 4.81 -3.74
N LYS A 84 4.55 5.66 -4.66
CA LYS A 84 4.96 5.63 -6.06
C LYS A 84 6.42 6.04 -6.25
N HIS A 85 6.91 6.99 -5.45
CA HIS A 85 8.31 7.41 -5.46
C HIS A 85 9.23 6.33 -4.89
N GLU A 86 8.89 5.75 -3.74
CA GLU A 86 9.63 4.63 -3.14
C GLU A 86 9.71 3.42 -4.08
N LYS A 87 8.59 3.05 -4.72
CA LYS A 87 8.59 1.96 -5.71
C LYS A 87 9.53 2.25 -6.89
N LYS A 88 9.53 3.51 -7.38
CA LYS A 88 10.42 3.92 -8.48
C LYS A 88 11.90 3.92 -8.08
N LEU A 89 12.20 4.26 -6.82
CA LEU A 89 13.56 4.15 -6.28
C LEU A 89 13.98 2.68 -6.16
N ALA A 90 13.10 1.81 -5.65
CA ALA A 90 13.37 0.37 -5.54
C ALA A 90 13.63 -0.28 -6.91
N GLU A 91 12.83 0.04 -7.94
CA GLU A 91 13.07 -0.44 -9.31
C GLU A 91 14.43 0.02 -9.85
N LYS A 92 14.79 1.29 -9.65
CA LYS A 92 16.11 1.81 -10.06
C LYS A 92 17.27 1.11 -9.34
N THR A 93 17.14 0.87 -8.04
CA THR A 93 18.17 0.15 -7.27
C THR A 93 18.30 -1.30 -7.75
N GLU A 94 17.21 -1.97 -8.11
CA GLU A 94 17.26 -3.32 -8.68
C GLU A 94 17.98 -3.34 -10.04
N ASP A 95 17.74 -2.35 -10.89
CA ASP A 95 18.41 -2.21 -12.18
C ASP A 95 19.92 -1.92 -12.01
N GLU A 96 20.29 -1.04 -11.07
CA GLU A 96 21.69 -0.75 -10.72
C GLU A 96 22.41 -2.01 -10.22
N VAL A 97 21.77 -2.81 -9.34
CA VAL A 97 22.36 -4.07 -8.83
C VAL A 97 22.58 -5.08 -9.96
N LYS A 98 21.66 -5.19 -10.92
CA LYS A 98 21.84 -6.07 -12.10
C LYS A 98 22.98 -5.60 -13.00
N GLU A 99 23.15 -4.29 -13.16
CA GLU A 99 24.25 -3.72 -13.93
C GLU A 99 25.60 -4.00 -13.25
N GLU A 100 25.68 -3.82 -11.94
CA GLU A 100 26.87 -4.17 -11.14
C GLU A 100 27.20 -5.68 -11.24
N GLU A 101 26.20 -6.55 -11.19
CA GLU A 101 26.38 -8.00 -11.37
C GLU A 101 26.98 -8.33 -12.74
N MET A 102 26.48 -7.71 -13.82
CA MET A 102 27.06 -7.87 -15.16
C MET A 102 28.51 -7.38 -15.23
N ILE A 103 28.83 -6.26 -14.58
CA ILE A 103 30.20 -5.73 -14.53
C ILE A 103 31.13 -6.71 -13.82
N LEU A 104 30.71 -7.28 -12.69
CA LEU A 104 31.48 -8.29 -11.95
C LEU A 104 31.73 -9.54 -12.79
N VAL A 105 30.72 -10.04 -13.49
CA VAL A 105 30.87 -11.18 -14.43
C VAL A 105 31.86 -10.84 -15.55
N HIS A 106 31.81 -9.62 -16.10
CA HIS A 106 32.75 -9.21 -17.14
C HIS A 106 34.19 -9.11 -16.61
N LEU A 107 34.38 -8.60 -15.39
CA LEU A 107 35.67 -8.52 -14.71
C LEU A 107 36.26 -9.90 -14.43
N ALA A 108 35.46 -10.83 -13.93
CA ALA A 108 35.87 -12.22 -13.69
C ALA A 108 36.36 -12.88 -14.99
N ASN A 109 35.60 -12.74 -16.08
CA ASN A 109 35.98 -13.27 -17.39
C ASN A 109 37.28 -12.65 -17.94
N ARG A 110 37.53 -11.36 -17.69
CA ARG A 110 38.78 -10.70 -18.08
C ARG A 110 39.97 -11.21 -17.26
N LEU A 111 39.79 -11.38 -15.95
CA LEU A 111 40.84 -11.94 -15.09
C LEU A 111 41.21 -13.36 -15.53
N GLU A 112 40.21 -14.20 -15.83
CA GLU A 112 40.45 -15.58 -16.29
C GLU A 112 41.20 -15.63 -17.63
N LYS A 113 40.92 -14.69 -18.54
CA LYS A 113 41.68 -14.53 -19.80
C LYS A 113 43.13 -14.14 -19.55
N ILE A 114 43.36 -13.15 -18.69
CA ILE A 114 44.71 -12.70 -18.33
C ILE A 114 45.50 -13.84 -17.71
N GLU A 115 44.87 -14.61 -16.82
CA GLU A 115 45.49 -15.76 -16.16
C GLU A 115 45.91 -16.82 -17.19
N ARG A 116 45.03 -17.12 -18.16
CA ARG A 116 45.36 -18.01 -19.30
C ARG A 116 46.50 -17.49 -20.16
N ASP A 117 46.49 -16.20 -20.50
CA ASP A 117 47.52 -15.60 -21.35
C ASP A 117 48.90 -15.63 -20.66
N ILE A 118 48.95 -15.35 -19.35
CA ILE A 118 50.16 -15.47 -18.53
C ILE A 118 50.67 -16.92 -18.53
N ASP A 119 49.78 -17.89 -18.38
CA ASP A 119 50.14 -19.31 -18.33
C ASP A 119 50.71 -19.83 -19.66
N ILE A 120 50.18 -19.33 -20.79
CA ILE A 120 50.69 -19.61 -22.14
C ILE A 120 52.08 -19.01 -22.32
N ILE A 121 52.29 -17.75 -21.90
CA ILE A 121 53.59 -17.06 -21.99
C ILE A 121 54.63 -17.81 -21.15
N ARG A 122 54.26 -18.23 -19.93
CA ARG A 122 55.13 -18.99 -19.04
C ARG A 122 55.58 -20.32 -19.65
N ARG A 123 54.71 -21.03 -20.38
CA ARG A 123 55.07 -22.27 -21.10
C ARG A 123 55.93 -22.07 -22.34
N LYS A 124 55.90 -20.88 -22.95
CA LYS A 124 56.74 -20.57 -24.14
C LYS A 124 58.16 -20.11 -23.77
N LEU A 125 58.39 -19.72 -22.52
CA LEU A 125 59.68 -19.25 -22.00
C LEU A 125 60.51 -20.36 -21.32
N LEU A 126 59.93 -21.54 -21.12
CA LEU A 126 60.57 -22.78 -20.66
C LEU A 126 60.74 -23.75 -21.84
#